data_AF-A0A317ZG29-F1
#
_entry.id   AF-A0A317ZG29-F1
#
_cell.length_a   1.000
_cell.length_b   1.000
_cell.length_c   1.000
_cell.angle_alpha   90.00
_cell.angle_beta   90.00
_cell.angle_gamma   90.00
#
_symmetry.space_group_name_H-M   'P 1'
#
loop_
_entity.id
_entity.type
_entity.pdbx_description
1 polymer ?
#
loop_
_entity_poly.entity_id
_entity_poly.type
_entity_poly.pdbx_seq_one_letter_code
_entity_poly.pdbx_strand_id
1 'polypeptide(L)'
;MNTNKPKNKSLKNTSFTLLALAGALMLAACGGSNNVRITEGTETIGNAPSGTLFTTKEASIVHVDLSGRLATIRNGNKFEDGAFLMVKDKDDGTQTGVLKALPKRATGLRTADVLEGRPDINDLVTRASDAEASRLSKIYRDAEQ
;
A
#
# COMPACT_ATOMS: atom_id res chain seq x y z
N MET A 1 -12.02 55.86 -40.95
CA MET A 1 -13.05 55.81 -41.99
C MET A 1 -12.37 55.61 -43.34
N ASN A 2 -12.24 54.37 -43.82
CA ASN A 2 -12.54 54.02 -45.21
C ASN A 2 -12.52 52.50 -45.39
N THR A 3 -13.62 51.99 -45.91
CA THR A 3 -13.90 50.60 -46.26
C THR A 3 -13.26 50.24 -47.59
N ASN A 4 -12.78 49.00 -47.78
CA ASN A 4 -13.20 48.23 -48.96
C ASN A 4 -12.82 46.74 -48.88
N LYS A 5 -13.82 45.92 -49.21
CA LYS A 5 -13.75 44.48 -49.46
C LYS A 5 -13.98 44.27 -50.96
N PRO A 6 -13.25 43.36 -51.61
CA PRO A 6 -13.91 42.45 -52.57
C PRO A 6 -13.38 41.00 -52.43
N LYS A 7 -14.24 40.01 -52.19
CA LYS A 7 -14.92 39.12 -53.16
C LYS A 7 -14.02 38.04 -53.81
N ASN A 8 -14.13 36.84 -53.24
CA ASN A 8 -14.12 35.48 -53.81
C ASN A 8 -13.85 35.33 -55.32
N LYS A 9 -12.83 34.53 -55.68
CA LYS A 9 -12.89 33.58 -56.80
C LYS A 9 -12.21 32.26 -56.44
N SER A 10 -13.03 31.23 -56.21
CA SER A 10 -12.68 29.82 -56.39
C SER A 10 -12.27 29.58 -57.85
N LEU A 11 -11.09 28.98 -58.09
CA LEU A 11 -10.85 28.20 -59.30
C LEU A 11 -10.03 26.97 -58.96
N LYS A 12 -10.56 25.84 -59.43
CA LYS A 12 -10.22 24.47 -59.11
C LYS A 12 -8.99 24.00 -59.91
N ASN A 13 -8.35 22.99 -59.35
CA ASN A 13 -7.72 21.87 -60.06
C ASN A 13 -6.63 22.22 -61.09
N THR A 14 -5.40 22.25 -60.62
CA THR A 14 -4.27 21.69 -61.37
C THR A 14 -3.17 21.38 -60.37
N SER A 15 -2.44 20.29 -60.61
CA SER A 15 -1.32 19.80 -59.79
C SER A 15 -1.67 18.79 -58.69
N PHE A 16 -2.65 17.92 -58.95
CA PHE A 16 -2.83 16.64 -58.25
C PHE A 16 -1.91 15.54 -58.84
N THR A 17 -0.71 15.91 -59.31
CA THR A 17 0.20 15.03 -60.06
C THR A 17 1.63 15.09 -59.54
N LEU A 18 1.81 15.31 -58.23
CA LEU A 18 3.14 15.24 -57.59
C LEU A 18 3.16 14.39 -56.31
N LEU A 19 2.07 13.69 -55.99
CA LEU A 19 1.95 12.88 -54.76
C LEU A 19 1.88 11.36 -55.03
N ALA A 20 2.33 10.92 -56.20
CA ALA A 20 2.29 9.49 -56.59
C ALA A 20 3.65 8.78 -56.55
N LEU A 21 4.75 9.47 -56.19
CA LEU A 21 6.09 8.86 -56.14
C LEU A 21 6.66 8.65 -54.72
N ALA A 22 6.00 9.21 -53.70
CA ALA A 22 6.44 9.08 -52.30
C ALA A 22 5.79 7.89 -51.53
N GLY A 23 4.88 7.14 -52.17
CA GLY A 23 4.10 6.08 -51.51
C GLY A 23 4.70 4.67 -51.54
N ALA A 24 5.77 4.42 -52.32
CA ALA A 24 6.29 3.07 -52.53
C ALA A 24 7.36 2.62 -51.51
N LEU A 25 7.85 3.52 -50.64
CA LEU A 25 8.90 3.19 -49.66
C LEU A 25 8.38 2.75 -48.28
N MET A 26 7.07 2.81 -48.04
CA MET A 26 6.48 2.49 -46.72
C MET A 26 6.01 1.04 -46.57
N LEU A 27 6.19 0.17 -47.57
CA LEU A 27 5.74 -1.23 -47.53
C LEU A 27 6.85 -2.27 -47.31
N ALA A 28 8.10 -1.85 -47.05
CA ALA A 28 9.24 -2.77 -46.89
C ALA A 28 9.82 -2.79 -45.46
N ALA A 29 9.01 -2.62 -44.43
CA ALA A 29 9.47 -2.67 -43.04
C ALA A 29 8.57 -3.44 -42.06
N CYS A 30 7.77 -4.39 -42.55
CA CYS A 30 7.13 -5.41 -41.70
C CYS A 30 7.77 -6.77 -42.00
N GLY A 31 8.97 -6.99 -41.47
CA GLY A 31 9.71 -8.24 -41.66
C GLY A 31 10.85 -8.45 -40.67
N GLY A 32 10.83 -7.73 -39.54
CA GLY A 32 11.70 -8.06 -38.42
C GLY A 32 11.13 -9.27 -37.72
N SER A 33 11.81 -10.41 -37.82
CA SER A 33 11.56 -11.55 -36.95
C SER A 33 11.67 -11.08 -35.51
N ASN A 34 10.55 -11.07 -34.79
CA ASN A 34 10.51 -10.90 -33.34
C ASN A 34 11.11 -12.14 -32.69
N ASN A 35 12.41 -12.35 -32.86
CA ASN A 35 13.17 -13.23 -31.99
C ASN A 35 13.41 -12.47 -30.69
N VAL A 36 12.33 -12.29 -29.91
CA VAL A 36 12.47 -12.09 -28.48
C VAL A 36 13.11 -13.37 -27.99
N ARG A 37 14.43 -13.37 -27.83
CA ARG A 37 15.09 -14.34 -26.98
C ARG A 37 14.58 -14.06 -25.58
N ILE A 38 13.54 -14.79 -25.20
CA ILE A 38 13.33 -15.10 -23.79
C ILE A 38 14.55 -15.93 -23.43
N THR A 39 15.56 -15.30 -22.84
CA THR A 39 16.47 -16.03 -21.99
C THR A 39 15.59 -16.50 -20.85
N GLU A 40 15.03 -17.70 -20.98
CA GLU A 40 14.56 -18.43 -19.82
C GLU A 40 15.77 -18.50 -18.89
N GLY A 41 15.70 -17.75 -17.78
CA GLY A 41 16.65 -17.92 -16.70
C GLY A 41 16.49 -19.35 -16.21
N THR A 42 17.31 -20.26 -16.73
CA THR A 42 17.51 -21.59 -16.18
C THR A 42 18.32 -21.53 -14.88
N GLU A 43 18.76 -20.34 -14.48
CA GLU A 43 19.18 -20.09 -13.12
C GLU A 43 17.93 -19.96 -12.25
N THR A 44 17.66 -21.02 -11.49
CA THR A 44 16.96 -20.93 -10.22
C THR A 44 17.56 -19.73 -9.49
N ILE A 45 16.84 -18.60 -9.47
CA ILE A 45 17.18 -17.48 -8.59
C ILE A 45 17.23 -18.14 -7.22
N GLY A 46 18.46 -18.30 -6.71
CA GLY A 46 18.76 -19.16 -5.57
C GLY A 46 17.70 -18.94 -4.51
N ASN A 47 17.18 -20.04 -3.96
CA ASN A 47 16.13 -20.06 -2.94
C ASN A 47 16.16 -18.74 -2.18
N ALA A 48 15.13 -17.89 -2.38
CA ALA A 48 14.97 -16.70 -1.55
C ALA A 48 15.27 -17.16 -0.13
N PRO A 49 16.26 -16.58 0.58
CA PRO A 49 16.68 -17.08 1.88
C PRO A 49 15.40 -17.34 2.63
N SER A 50 15.15 -18.60 2.99
CA SER A 50 13.94 -18.96 3.70
C SER A 50 14.00 -18.12 4.96
N GLY A 51 13.25 -17.01 4.95
CA GLY A 51 13.29 -16.05 6.04
C GLY A 51 13.04 -16.87 7.28
N THR A 52 13.97 -16.82 8.23
CA THR A 52 13.85 -17.58 9.46
C THR A 52 12.51 -17.18 10.06
N LEU A 53 11.55 -18.11 10.03
CA LEU A 53 10.28 -17.96 10.72
C LEU A 53 10.60 -18.06 12.21
N PHE A 54 11.06 -16.94 12.78
CA PHE A 54 11.15 -16.81 14.21
C PHE A 54 9.73 -16.96 14.73
N THR A 55 9.47 -18.09 15.37
CA THR A 55 8.22 -18.35 16.07
C THR A 55 8.30 -17.55 17.37
N THR A 56 8.23 -16.23 17.25
CA THR A 56 8.07 -15.36 18.40
C THR A 56 6.63 -15.58 18.91
N LYS A 57 6.51 -15.91 20.19
CA LYS A 57 5.21 -15.99 20.90
C LYS A 57 4.74 -14.61 21.39
N GLU A 58 5.60 -13.60 21.23
CA GLU A 58 5.32 -12.23 21.61
C GLU A 58 4.28 -11.65 20.66
N ALA A 59 3.41 -10.80 21.20
CA ALA A 59 2.52 -10.06 20.33
C ALA A 59 3.28 -8.84 19.84
N SER A 60 3.25 -8.60 18.54
CA SER A 60 3.93 -7.48 17.92
C SER A 60 3.13 -6.88 16.79
N ILE A 61 3.37 -5.61 16.53
CA ILE A 61 2.71 -4.88 15.45
C ILE A 61 3.32 -5.28 14.11
N VAL A 62 2.46 -5.59 13.14
CA VAL A 62 2.86 -5.94 11.77
C VAL A 62 2.33 -4.97 10.72
N HIS A 63 1.36 -4.12 11.10
CA HIS A 63 0.85 -3.06 10.24
C HIS A 63 0.24 -1.97 11.13
N VAL A 64 0.42 -0.71 10.72
CA VAL A 64 -0.19 0.46 11.37
C VAL A 64 -0.74 1.36 10.27
N ASP A 65 -2.00 1.75 10.42
CA ASP A 65 -2.61 2.85 9.72
C ASP A 65 -2.93 3.94 10.74
N LEU A 66 -2.07 4.96 10.84
CA LEU A 66 -2.26 6.06 11.77
C LEU A 66 -3.41 6.98 11.35
N SER A 67 -3.78 7.03 10.06
CA SER A 67 -4.88 7.86 9.58
C SER A 67 -6.22 7.24 9.96
N GLY A 68 -6.35 5.92 9.77
CA GLY A 68 -7.49 5.13 10.22
C GLY A 68 -7.47 4.82 11.72
N ARG A 69 -6.37 5.15 12.42
CA ARG A 69 -6.11 4.77 13.83
C ARG A 69 -6.26 3.26 14.05
N LEU A 70 -5.69 2.45 13.17
CA LEU A 70 -5.74 0.99 13.25
C LEU A 70 -4.34 0.39 13.33
N ALA A 71 -4.19 -0.64 14.14
CA ALA A 71 -3.01 -1.48 14.20
C ALA A 71 -3.38 -2.95 14.01
N THR A 72 -2.52 -3.70 13.33
CA THR A 72 -2.64 -5.15 13.18
C THR A 72 -1.52 -5.83 13.95
N ILE A 73 -1.90 -6.80 14.77
CA ILE A 73 -1.07 -7.43 15.79
C ILE A 73 -0.92 -8.92 15.46
N ARG A 74 0.33 -9.35 15.29
CA ARG A 74 0.70 -10.77 15.26
C ARG A 74 0.59 -11.35 16.66
N ASN A 75 0.10 -12.58 16.78
CA ASN A 75 -0.15 -13.24 18.06
C ASN A 75 -1.08 -12.45 19.02
N GLY A 76 -1.86 -11.49 18.51
CA GLY A 76 -2.75 -10.67 19.34
C GLY A 76 -4.03 -11.39 19.79
N ASN A 77 -4.34 -12.56 19.21
CA ASN A 77 -5.52 -13.38 19.56
C ASN A 77 -5.48 -13.96 20.99
N LYS A 78 -4.38 -13.78 21.71
CA LYS A 78 -4.26 -14.11 23.14
C LYS A 78 -4.89 -13.06 24.06
N PHE A 79 -5.16 -11.86 23.55
CA PHE A 79 -5.81 -10.79 24.30
C PHE A 79 -7.32 -10.91 24.19
N GLU A 80 -8.03 -10.50 25.23
CA GLU A 80 -9.49 -10.45 25.25
C GLU A 80 -10.04 -9.36 24.33
N ASP A 81 -11.30 -9.51 23.96
CA ASP A 81 -12.04 -8.49 23.21
C ASP A 81 -12.20 -7.23 24.06
N GLY A 82 -11.94 -6.08 23.45
CA GLY A 82 -11.96 -4.80 24.16
C GLY A 82 -10.82 -4.61 25.17
N ALA A 83 -9.80 -5.48 25.22
CA ALA A 83 -8.67 -5.27 26.12
C ALA A 83 -7.89 -3.99 25.76
N PHE A 84 -7.47 -3.24 26.77
CA PHE A 84 -6.50 -2.16 26.59
C PHE A 84 -5.10 -2.74 26.51
N LEU A 85 -4.33 -2.31 25.51
CA LEU A 85 -3.00 -2.83 25.22
C LEU A 85 -1.97 -1.71 25.29
N MET A 86 -0.81 -2.01 25.85
CA MET A 86 0.35 -1.12 25.89
C MET A 86 1.31 -1.52 24.78
N VAL A 87 1.78 -0.53 24.03
CA VAL A 87 2.76 -0.71 22.96
C VAL A 87 4.08 -0.14 23.40
N LYS A 88 5.15 -0.92 23.22
CA LYS A 88 6.52 -0.52 23.54
C LYS A 88 7.45 -0.80 22.39
N ASP A 89 8.39 0.11 22.18
CA ASP A 89 9.53 -0.13 21.30
C ASP A 89 10.26 -1.40 21.77
N LYS A 90 10.67 -2.22 20.82
CA LYS A 90 11.27 -3.53 21.12
C LYS A 90 12.68 -3.40 21.70
N ASP A 91 13.42 -2.38 21.31
CA ASP A 91 14.85 -2.24 21.59
C ASP A 91 15.09 -1.46 22.88
N ASP A 92 14.36 -0.37 23.12
CA ASP A 92 14.53 0.48 24.30
C ASP A 92 13.40 0.36 25.34
N GLY A 93 12.28 -0.29 24.99
CA GLY A 93 11.16 -0.52 25.89
C GLY A 93 10.29 0.72 26.18
N THR A 94 10.54 1.83 25.48
CA THR A 94 9.78 3.07 25.59
C THR A 94 8.35 2.84 25.14
N GLN A 95 7.39 3.40 25.87
CA GLN A 95 5.99 3.32 25.46
C GLN A 95 5.73 4.19 24.22
N THR A 96 5.37 3.54 23.12
CA THR A 96 5.11 4.21 21.83
C THR A 96 3.62 4.44 21.59
N GLY A 97 2.74 3.74 22.29
CA GLY A 97 1.30 3.93 22.16
C GLY A 97 0.43 3.10 23.09
N VAL A 98 -0.88 3.33 22.97
CA VAL A 98 -1.95 2.59 23.66
C VAL A 98 -2.97 2.16 22.63
N LEU A 99 -3.41 0.90 22.68
CA LEU A 99 -4.39 0.34 21.77
C LEU A 99 -5.65 -0.18 22.49
N LYS A 100 -6.73 -0.33 21.74
CA LYS A 100 -7.95 -1.05 22.13
C LYS A 100 -8.14 -2.26 21.22
N ALA A 101 -8.14 -3.46 21.79
CA ALA A 101 -8.34 -4.68 21.00
C ALA A 101 -9.77 -4.75 20.43
N LEU A 102 -9.90 -4.85 19.10
CA LEU A 102 -11.19 -5.08 18.43
C LEU A 102 -11.65 -6.54 18.60
N PRO A 103 -12.91 -6.90 18.35
CA PRO A 103 -13.42 -8.27 18.50
C PRO A 103 -12.61 -9.36 17.78
N LYS A 104 -12.64 -10.59 18.31
CA LYS A 104 -11.77 -11.67 17.82
C LYS A 104 -12.25 -12.24 16.52
N ARG A 105 -11.31 -12.39 15.60
CA ARG A 105 -11.52 -13.13 14.36
C ARG A 105 -11.17 -14.59 14.61
N ALA A 106 -11.94 -15.49 14.00
CA ALA A 106 -11.75 -16.94 14.15
C ALA A 106 -10.33 -17.39 13.73
N THR A 107 -9.73 -16.68 12.77
CA THR A 107 -8.38 -16.93 12.27
C THR A 107 -7.66 -15.62 11.97
N GLY A 108 -6.32 -15.69 11.89
CA GLY A 108 -5.48 -14.59 11.40
C GLY A 108 -5.00 -13.62 12.47
N LEU A 109 -4.62 -12.43 12.00
CA LEU A 109 -4.07 -11.34 12.81
C LEU A 109 -5.18 -10.61 13.57
N ARG A 110 -4.84 -10.07 14.74
CA ARG A 110 -5.76 -9.28 15.56
C ARG A 110 -5.68 -7.82 15.13
N THR A 111 -6.82 -7.15 14.99
CA THR A 111 -6.87 -5.70 14.79
C THR A 111 -7.14 -5.00 16.11
N ALA A 112 -6.63 -3.78 16.26
CA ALA A 112 -6.85 -2.92 17.42
C ALA A 112 -6.91 -1.46 16.99
N ASP A 113 -7.69 -0.64 17.68
CA ASP A 113 -7.70 0.80 17.48
C ASP A 113 -6.51 1.42 18.21
N VAL A 114 -5.88 2.42 17.59
CA VAL A 114 -4.81 3.22 18.17
C VAL A 114 -5.43 4.36 18.97
N LEU A 115 -5.39 4.28 20.29
CA LEU A 115 -5.95 5.28 21.20
C LEU A 115 -4.99 6.45 21.45
N GLU A 116 -3.71 6.16 21.58
CA GLU A 116 -2.67 7.15 21.86
C GLU A 116 -1.36 6.80 21.14
N GLY A 117 -0.55 7.83 20.91
CA GLY A 117 0.82 7.67 20.44
C GLY A 117 0.93 7.36 18.95
N ARG A 118 2.11 6.85 18.58
CA ARG A 118 2.49 6.49 17.21
C ARG A 118 3.22 5.15 17.27
N PRO A 119 2.47 4.05 17.43
CA PRO A 119 3.07 2.73 17.40
C PRO A 119 3.73 2.48 16.05
N ASP A 120 4.82 1.71 16.04
CA ASP A 120 5.54 1.32 14.83
C ASP A 120 5.55 -0.21 14.64
N ILE A 121 5.94 -0.64 13.45
CA ILE A 121 6.10 -2.05 13.10
C ILE A 121 7.19 -2.66 13.97
N ASN A 122 6.94 -3.89 14.44
CA ASN A 122 7.76 -4.66 15.38
C ASN A 122 7.68 -4.23 16.85
N ASP A 123 6.98 -3.15 17.17
CA ASP A 123 6.70 -2.82 18.57
C ASP A 123 6.02 -3.98 19.29
N LEU A 124 6.40 -4.18 20.55
CA LEU A 124 5.85 -5.19 21.42
C LEU A 124 4.52 -4.74 22.00
N VAL A 125 3.55 -5.66 21.99
CA VAL A 125 2.21 -5.43 22.51
C VAL A 125 1.99 -6.29 23.74
N THR A 126 1.56 -5.65 24.83
CA THR A 126 1.25 -6.29 26.10
C THR A 126 -0.11 -5.82 26.60
N ARG A 127 -0.76 -6.61 27.46
CA ARG A 127 -1.99 -6.17 28.12
C ARG A 127 -1.66 -5.05 29.11
N ALA A 128 -2.49 -4.01 29.17
CA ALA A 128 -2.43 -3.03 30.23
C ALA A 128 -2.67 -3.69 31.61
N SER A 129 -2.03 -3.15 32.65
CA SER A 129 -2.35 -3.55 34.03
C SER A 129 -3.79 -3.16 34.38
N ASP A 130 -4.40 -3.80 35.38
CA ASP A 130 -5.80 -3.52 35.72
C ASP A 130 -6.02 -2.07 36.18
N ALA A 131 -5.03 -1.50 36.89
CA ALA A 131 -5.03 -0.09 37.29
C ALA A 131 -5.02 0.84 36.06
N GLU A 132 -4.18 0.51 35.08
CA GLU A 132 -4.03 1.32 33.87
C GLU A 132 -5.23 1.16 32.94
N ALA A 133 -5.74 -0.06 32.76
CA ALA A 133 -6.98 -0.31 32.04
C ALA A 133 -8.17 0.45 32.67
N SER A 134 -8.23 0.52 34.00
CA SER A 134 -9.25 1.29 34.73
C SER A 134 -9.07 2.81 34.59
N ARG A 135 -7.83 3.29 34.41
CA ARG A 135 -7.56 4.70 34.09
C ARG A 135 -7.99 5.00 32.66
N LEU A 136 -7.58 4.16 31.71
CA LEU A 136 -7.88 4.29 30.29
C LEU A 136 -9.37 4.16 29.99
N SER A 137 -10.11 3.30 30.69
CA SER A 137 -11.57 3.16 30.51
C SER A 137 -12.35 4.43 30.89
N LYS A 138 -11.80 5.25 31.80
CA LYS A 138 -12.40 6.55 32.16
C LYS A 138 -12.13 7.61 31.10
N ILE A 139 -10.96 7.55 30.44
CA ILE A 139 -10.54 8.51 29.42
C ILE A 139 -11.20 8.19 28.08
N TYR A 140 -11.23 6.91 27.72
CA TYR A 140 -11.72 6.38 26.45
C TYR A 140 -13.06 5.68 26.61
N ARG A 141 -13.98 6.30 27.36
CA ARG A 141 -15.29 5.71 27.66
C ARG A 141 -16.10 5.37 26.41
N ASP A 142 -15.95 6.18 25.37
CA ASP A 142 -16.73 6.07 24.13
C ASP A 142 -15.94 5.38 22.99
N ALA A 143 -14.77 4.78 23.28
CA ALA A 143 -13.99 4.02 22.30
C ALA A 143 -14.57 2.61 22.04
N GLU A 144 -15.90 2.46 22.10
CA GLU A 144 -16.62 1.27 21.70
C GLU A 144 -16.98 1.42 20.21
N GLN A 145 -16.21 0.79 19.33
CA GLN A 145 -16.56 0.60 17.92
C GLN A 145 -16.54 -0.88 17.55
#